data_AF-A0A9E7MXH3-F1
#
_entry.id   AF-A0A9E7MXH3-F1
#
_cell.length_a   1.000
_cell.length_b   1.000
_cell.length_c   1.000
_cell.angle_alpha   90.00
_cell.angle_beta   90.00
_cell.angle_gamma   90.00
#
_symmetry.space_group_name_H-M   'P 1'
#
loop_
_entity.id
_entity.type
_entity.pdbx_description
1 polymer ?
#
loop_
_entity_poly.entity_id
_entity_poly.type
_entity_poly.pdbx_seq_one_letter_code
_entity_poly.pdbx_strand_id
1 'polypeptide(L)'
;MGKLDDVLELIEGGVRTPKEIADRLNLPVEEVEGIIKILESLGYVEKIEMSSSCQSCPLKKICPGSCVVFKGSLYELKKKDKKGT
;
A
#
# COMPACT_ATOMS: atom_id res chain seq x y z
N MET A 1 -8.08 7.28 -20.09
CA MET A 1 -7.88 7.57 -18.67
C MET A 1 -6.56 8.31 -18.47
N GLY A 2 -6.40 8.99 -17.34
CA GLY A 2 -5.12 9.57 -16.92
C GLY A 2 -4.39 8.64 -15.95
N LYS A 3 -3.07 8.77 -15.87
CA LYS A 3 -2.20 7.90 -15.05
C LYS A 3 -2.57 7.82 -13.56
N LEU A 4 -3.22 8.87 -13.03
CA LEU A 4 -3.71 8.93 -11.65
C LEU A 4 -4.86 7.95 -11.39
N ASP A 5 -5.82 7.89 -12.31
CA ASP A 5 -6.95 6.96 -12.26
C ASP A 5 -6.45 5.52 -12.35
N ASP A 6 -5.55 5.24 -13.29
CA ASP A 6 -5.02 3.89 -13.51
C ASP A 6 -4.31 3.33 -12.26
N VAL A 7 -3.54 4.18 -11.55
CA VAL A 7 -2.89 3.81 -10.28
C VAL A 7 -3.93 3.58 -9.17
N LEU A 8 -4.95 4.42 -9.09
CA LEU A 8 -6.00 4.30 -8.08
C LEU A 8 -6.81 3.01 -8.28
N GLU A 9 -7.20 2.69 -9.51
CA GLU A 9 -7.91 1.45 -9.87
C GLU A 9 -7.10 0.20 -9.51
N LEU A 10 -5.77 0.22 -9.69
CA LEU A 10 -4.91 -0.89 -9.29
C LEU A 10 -4.86 -1.08 -7.77
N ILE A 11 -4.82 0.01 -7.00
CA ILE A 11 -4.89 -0.04 -5.54
C ILE A 11 -6.26 -0.55 -5.08
N GLU A 12 -7.35 -0.12 -5.74
CA GLU A 12 -8.70 -0.67 -5.58
C GLU A 12 -8.77 -2.16 -5.88
N GLY A 13 -8.09 -2.61 -6.92
CA GLY A 13 -7.97 -4.02 -7.32
C GLY A 13 -7.09 -4.87 -6.41
N GLY A 14 -6.49 -4.28 -5.36
CA GLY A 14 -5.68 -4.99 -4.36
C GLY A 14 -4.18 -4.95 -4.60
N VAL A 15 -3.69 -4.20 -5.58
CA VAL A 15 -2.26 -3.98 -5.81
C VAL A 15 -1.77 -2.88 -4.90
N ARG A 16 -1.08 -3.25 -3.82
CA ARG A 16 -0.76 -2.31 -2.73
C ARG A 16 0.67 -1.82 -2.72
N THR A 17 1.51 -2.28 -3.65
CA THR A 17 2.94 -1.98 -3.66
C THR A 17 3.32 -1.15 -4.88
N PRO A 18 4.13 -0.08 -4.74
CA PRO A 18 4.54 0.77 -5.87
C PRO A 18 5.23 -0.01 -6.98
N LYS A 19 6.01 -1.03 -6.61
CA LYS A 19 6.72 -1.88 -7.56
C LYS A 19 5.78 -2.68 -8.44
N GLU A 20 4.75 -3.29 -7.86
CA GLU A 20 3.79 -4.09 -8.63
C GLU A 20 2.87 -3.22 -9.49
N ILE A 21 2.53 -2.02 -9.02
CA ILE A 21 1.80 -1.02 -9.82
C ILE A 21 2.65 -0.57 -11.01
N ALA A 22 3.93 -0.28 -10.78
CA ALA A 22 4.89 0.09 -11.83
C ALA A 22 5.04 -0.99 -12.90
N ASP A 23 5.17 -2.26 -12.48
CA ASP A 23 5.24 -3.41 -13.39
C ASP A 23 3.98 -3.52 -14.28
N ARG A 24 2.78 -3.38 -13.68
CA ARG A 24 1.50 -3.49 -14.40
C ARG A 24 1.25 -2.33 -15.36
N LEU A 25 1.64 -1.11 -15.00
CA LEU A 25 1.47 0.08 -15.83
C LEU A 25 2.65 0.33 -16.78
N ASN A 26 3.71 -0.49 -16.69
CA ASN A 26 4.97 -0.30 -17.41
C ASN A 26 5.57 1.11 -17.20
N LEU A 27 5.46 1.62 -15.97
CA LEU A 27 5.96 2.93 -15.56
C LEU A 27 7.18 2.78 -14.66
N PRO A 28 8.05 3.79 -14.58
CA PRO A 28 9.12 3.80 -13.59
C PRO A 28 8.54 3.91 -12.18
N VAL A 29 9.15 3.19 -11.23
CA VAL A 29 8.71 3.15 -9.83
C VAL A 29 8.64 4.56 -9.23
N GLU A 30 9.60 5.43 -9.57
CA GLU A 30 9.65 6.82 -9.09
C GLU A 30 8.42 7.63 -9.52
N GLU A 31 7.94 7.41 -10.75
CA GLU A 31 6.73 8.08 -11.25
C GLU A 31 5.49 7.60 -10.51
N VAL A 32 5.38 6.29 -10.29
CA VAL A 32 4.29 5.70 -9.49
C VAL A 32 4.31 6.21 -8.06
N GLU A 33 5.48 6.30 -7.42
CA GLU A 33 5.60 6.88 -6.08
C GLU A 33 5.18 8.35 -6.04
N GLY A 34 5.51 9.12 -7.08
CA GLY A 34 5.04 10.50 -7.25
C GLY A 34 3.51 10.57 -7.33
N ILE A 35 2.89 9.71 -8.14
CA ILE A 35 1.43 9.62 -8.29
C ILE A 35 0.77 9.24 -6.96
N ILE A 36 1.31 8.24 -6.26
CA ILE A 36 0.78 7.79 -4.96
C ILE A 36 0.84 8.91 -3.92
N LYS A 37 1.92 9.69 -3.85
CA LYS A 37 2.01 10.86 -2.95
C LYS A 37 0.95 11.93 -3.24
N ILE A 38 0.63 12.14 -4.52
CA ILE A 38 -0.45 13.06 -4.91
C ILE A 38 -1.79 12.50 -4.42
N LEU A 39 -2.08 11.23 -4.68
CA LEU A 39 -3.30 10.56 -4.22
C LEU A 39 -3.43 10.56 -2.69
N GLU A 40 -2.32 10.38 -1.98
CA GLU A 40 -2.24 10.45 -0.52
C GLU A 40 -2.55 11.87 -0.01
N SER A 41 -1.96 12.89 -0.63
CA SER A 41 -2.21 14.30 -0.30
C SER A 41 -3.67 14.71 -0.56
N LEU A 42 -4.29 14.13 -1.59
CA LEU A 42 -5.71 14.30 -1.91
C LEU A 42 -6.63 13.47 -0.99
N GLY A 43 -6.06 12.56 -0.20
CA GLY A 43 -6.80 11.71 0.73
C GLY A 43 -7.54 10.54 0.08
N TYR A 44 -7.16 10.12 -1.13
CA TYR A 44 -7.70 8.92 -1.78
C TYR A 44 -7.08 7.64 -1.23
N VAL A 45 -5.79 7.68 -0.93
CA VAL A 45 -5.03 6.54 -0.41
C VAL A 45 -4.31 6.93 0.88
N GLU A 46 -3.98 5.95 1.70
CA GLU A 46 -3.17 6.11 2.90
C GLU A 46 -2.06 5.07 2.93
N LYS A 47 -0.89 5.48 3.44
CA LYS A 47 0.22 4.56 3.67
C LYS A 47 -0.08 3.70 4.89
N ILE A 48 -0.12 2.39 4.70
CA ILE A 48 -0.19 1.43 5.78
C ILE A 48 1.23 1.01 6.15
N GLU A 49 1.66 1.40 7.35
CA GLU A 49 2.81 0.79 7.97
C GLU A 49 2.40 -0.58 8.51
N MET A 50 3.00 -1.64 7.98
CA MET A 50 2.82 -2.97 8.53
C MET A 50 3.58 -3.03 9.85
N SER A 51 2.92 -2.57 10.92
CA SER A 51 3.45 -2.59 12.28
C SER A 51 3.58 -4.04 12.72
N SER A 52 4.75 -4.61 12.47
CA SER A 52 5.38 -5.69 13.22
C SER A 52 4.41 -6.63 13.96
N SER A 53 3.55 -7.36 13.23
CA SER A 53 2.61 -8.33 13.82
C SER A 53 3.32 -9.39 14.68
N CYS A 54 4.64 -9.52 14.54
CA CYS A 54 5.53 -10.32 15.37
C CYS A 54 5.64 -9.85 16.83
N GLN A 55 5.28 -8.60 17.18
CA GLN A 55 5.39 -8.12 18.57
C GLN A 55 4.36 -8.78 19.51
N SER A 56 3.16 -9.11 19.02
CA SER A 56 2.10 -9.83 19.76
C SER A 56 2.03 -11.33 19.46
N CYS A 57 2.93 -11.87 18.63
CA CYS A 57 2.88 -13.28 18.25
C CYS A 57 3.35 -14.18 19.41
N PRO A 58 2.53 -15.11 19.93
CA PRO A 58 2.91 -16.00 21.03
C PRO A 58 4.09 -16.92 20.69
N LEU A 59 4.45 -17.05 19.41
CA LEU A 59 5.62 -17.80 18.92
C LEU A 59 6.92 -16.96 18.84
N LYS A 60 6.92 -15.71 19.34
CA LYS A 60 8.08 -14.79 19.33
C LYS A 60 9.36 -15.34 19.96
N LYS A 61 9.24 -16.28 20.92
CA LYS A 61 10.41 -16.95 21.54
C LYS A 61 11.11 -17.95 20.61
N ILE A 62 10.41 -18.45 19.58
CA ILE A 62 10.89 -19.50 18.67
C ILE A 62 11.10 -18.96 17.26
N CYS A 63 10.31 -17.98 16.83
CA CYS A 63 10.47 -17.31 15.55
C CYS A 63 11.17 -15.95 15.76
N PRO A 64 12.42 -15.76 15.30
CA PRO A 64 13.18 -14.51 15.48
C PRO A 64 12.65 -13.33 14.65
N GLY A 65 11.40 -13.38 14.19
CA GLY A 65 10.79 -12.33 13.38
C GLY A 65 11.23 -12.33 11.90
N SER A 66 12.02 -13.33 11.47
CA SER A 66 12.53 -13.41 10.10
C SER A 66 11.44 -13.66 9.03
N CYS A 67 10.23 -14.05 9.41
CA CYS A 67 9.18 -14.45 8.47
C CYS A 67 8.42 -13.28 7.81
N VAL A 68 8.47 -12.05 8.34
CA VAL A 68 7.74 -10.93 7.71
C VAL A 68 8.59 -9.66 7.77
N VAL A 69 9.64 -9.63 6.96
CA VAL A 69 10.44 -8.42 6.73
C VAL A 69 9.97 -7.78 5.42
N PHE A 70 8.70 -7.38 5.34
CA PHE A 70 8.26 -6.55 4.23
C PHE A 70 8.77 -5.13 4.45
N LYS A 71 9.94 -4.81 3.88
CA LYS A 71 10.57 -3.48 3.87
C LYS A 71 9.97 -2.54 2.82
N GLY A 72 8.69 -2.69 2.49
CA GLY A 72 8.01 -1.88 1.48
C GLY A 72 6.89 -1.04 2.08
N SER A 73 6.61 0.11 1.46
CA SER A 73 5.41 0.89 1.74
C SER A 73 4.21 0.17 1.12
N LEU A 74 3.20 -0.16 1.93
CA LEU A 74 1.89 -0.58 1.44
C LEU A 74 0.96 0.63 1.38
N TYR A 75 0.14 0.70 0.34
CA TYR A 75 -0.89 1.73 0.19
C TYR A 75 -2.25 1.05 0.08
N GLU A 76 -3.22 1.63 0.76
CA GLU A 76 -4.61 1.17 0.71
C GLU A 76 -5.52 2.38 0.52
N LEU A 77 -6.74 2.16 0.05
CA LEU A 77 -7.71 3.25 -0.05
C LEU A 77 -8.05 3.77 1.32
N LYS A 78 -8.12 5.09 1.44
CA LYS A 78 -8.67 5.72 2.62
C LYS A 78 -10.15 5.38 2.67
N LYS A 79 -10.52 4.43 3.54
CA LYS A 79 -11.94 4.13 3.78
C LYS A 79 -12.58 5.42 4.28
N LYS A 80 -13.36 6.07 3.42
CA LYS A 80 -14.41 6.96 3.90
C LYS A 80 -15.28 6.09 4.77
N ASP A 81 -15.30 6.41 6.06
CA ASP A 81 -16.24 5.90 7.04
C ASP A 81 -17.60 5.78 6.36
N LYS A 82 -17.98 4.56 5.93
CA LYS A 82 -19.36 4.28 5.56
C LYS A 82 -20.11 4.33 6.87
N LYS A 83 -20.40 5.53 7.33
CA LYS A 83 -21.46 5.82 8.28
C LYS A 83 -22.76 5.53 7.53
N GLY A 84 -23.03 4.23 7.37
CA GLY A 84 -24.31 3.72 6.93
C GLY A 84 -25.32 4.09 8.00
N THR A 85 -26.17 5.03 7.62
CA THR A 85 -27.45 5.39 8.23
C THR A 85 -28.24 4.19 8.75
#